data_AF-A0A3B0WWJ3-F1
#
_entry.id   AF-A0A3B0WWJ3-F1
#
_cell.length_a   1.000
_cell.length_b   1.000
_cell.length_c   1.000
_cell.angle_alpha   90.00
_cell.angle_beta   90.00
_cell.angle_gamma   90.00
#
_symmetry.space_group_name_H-M   'P 1'
#
loop_
_entity.id
_entity.type
_entity.pdbx_description
1 polymer ?
#
loop_
_entity_poly.entity_id
_entity_poly.type
_entity_poly.pdbx_seq_one_letter_code
_entity_poly.pdbx_strand_id
1 'polypeptide(L)'
;MDQLFKDPNIVFEDDQTVWRAINDYRNTNRIKVGTKKKDADFADALILEKSKFHCYESNSQFEGLYSFDIAAQQVNGVKNP
;
A
#
# COMPACT_ATOMS: atom_id res chain seq x y z
N MET A 1 -9.45 -1.66 10.24
CA MET A 1 -8.22 -2.45 10.07
C MET A 1 -8.22 -3.68 10.99
N ASP A 2 -8.43 -3.53 12.30
CA ASP A 2 -8.32 -4.64 13.26
C ASP A 2 -9.25 -5.85 13.03
N GLN A 3 -10.34 -5.70 12.28
CA GLN A 3 -11.30 -6.78 12.09
C GLN A 3 -10.84 -7.82 11.05
N LEU A 4 -10.05 -7.40 10.06
CA LEU A 4 -9.47 -8.31 9.04
C LEU A 4 -8.47 -9.28 9.67
N PHE A 5 -7.63 -8.79 10.59
CA PHE A 5 -6.61 -9.59 11.28
C PHE A 5 -7.17 -10.47 12.41
N LYS A 6 -8.44 -10.28 12.77
CA LYS A 6 -9.10 -11.05 13.84
C LYS A 6 -9.94 -12.19 13.30
N ASP A 7 -10.15 -12.27 11.98
CA ASP A 7 -10.90 -13.35 11.36
C ASP A 7 -10.00 -14.58 11.20
N PRO A 8 -10.25 -15.69 11.92
CA PRO A 8 -9.42 -16.89 11.84
C PRO A 8 -9.50 -17.59 10.48
N ASN A 9 -10.46 -17.23 9.62
CA ASN A 9 -10.59 -17.78 8.27
C ASN A 9 -9.80 -16.97 7.23
N ILE A 10 -9.18 -15.86 7.63
CA ILE A 10 -8.35 -15.04 6.75
C ILE A 10 -6.89 -15.34 7.08
N VAL A 11 -6.20 -15.94 6.11
CA VAL A 11 -4.75 -16.17 6.17
C VAL A 11 -4.10 -15.30 5.11
N PHE A 12 -3.09 -14.54 5.51
CA PHE A 12 -2.30 -13.76 4.57
C PHE A 12 -1.29 -14.67 3.87
N GLU A 13 -1.14 -14.49 2.57
CA GLU A 13 -0.20 -15.27 1.75
C GLU A 13 1.26 -15.04 2.18
N ASP A 14 1.58 -13.80 2.57
CA ASP A 14 2.91 -13.42 3.06
C ASP A 14 2.78 -12.38 4.18
N ASP A 15 3.05 -12.81 5.42
CA ASP A 15 2.91 -11.97 6.62
C ASP A 15 3.84 -10.76 6.61
N GLN A 16 5.06 -10.91 6.06
CA GLN A 16 6.05 -9.84 6.06
C GLN A 16 5.63 -8.69 5.13
N THR A 17 5.10 -9.01 3.96
CA THR A 17 4.58 -8.07 2.98
C THR A 17 3.40 -7.31 3.55
N VAL A 18 2.49 -8.01 4.25
CA VAL A 18 1.36 -7.38 4.93
C VAL A 18 1.81 -6.46 6.06
N TRP A 19 2.78 -6.89 6.88
CA TRP A 19 3.35 -6.04 7.93
C TRP A 19 4.00 -4.76 7.39
N ARG A 20 4.76 -4.86 6.28
CA ARG A 20 5.33 -3.70 5.60
C ARG A 20 4.23 -2.76 5.09
N ALA A 21 3.19 -3.30 4.47
CA ALA A 21 2.07 -2.51 3.98
C ALA A 21 1.33 -1.76 5.11
N ILE A 22 1.17 -2.39 6.28
CA ILE A 22 0.58 -1.72 7.45
C ILE A 22 1.48 -0.57 7.91
N ASN A 23 2.78 -0.78 7.96
CA ASN A 23 3.74 0.24 8.36
C ASN A 23 3.71 1.43 7.39
N ASP A 24 3.71 1.17 6.09
CA ASP A 24 3.66 2.21 5.06
C ASP A 24 2.34 2.99 5.09
N TYR A 25 1.21 2.27 5.23
CA TYR A 25 -0.11 2.89 5.41
C TYR A 25 -0.15 3.81 6.64
N ARG A 26 0.38 3.37 7.79
CA ARG A 26 0.42 4.16 9.03
C ARG A 26 1.27 5.42 8.94
N ASN A 27 2.24 5.46 8.02
CA ASN A 27 3.08 6.62 7.79
C ASN A 27 2.47 7.62 6.79
N THR A 28 1.31 7.32 6.20
CA THR A 28 0.61 8.26 5.32
C THR A 28 -0.11 9.34 6.13
N ASN A 29 -0.20 10.54 5.55
CA ASN A 29 -0.88 11.68 6.16
C ASN A 29 -2.17 12.02 5.40
N ARG A 30 -3.15 12.52 6.13
CA ARG A 30 -4.37 13.09 5.55
C ARG A 30 -4.04 14.35 4.76
N ILE A 31 -4.32 14.35 3.46
CA ILE A 31 -4.02 15.47 2.57
C ILE A 31 -5.28 16.19 2.09
N LYS A 32 -5.14 17.46 1.73
CA LYS A 32 -6.20 18.24 1.09
C LYS A 32 -6.04 18.18 -0.42
N VAL A 33 -7.07 17.69 -1.11
CA VAL A 33 -7.14 17.61 -2.58
C VAL A 33 -8.35 18.44 -3.03
N GLY A 34 -8.07 19.62 -3.60
CA GLY A 34 -9.11 20.61 -3.91
C GLY A 34 -9.84 21.06 -2.64
N THR A 35 -11.15 20.83 -2.57
CA THR A 35 -11.99 21.16 -1.40
C THR A 35 -12.13 20.00 -0.40
N LYS A 36 -11.71 18.78 -0.76
CA LYS A 36 -11.90 17.58 0.06
C LYS A 36 -10.61 17.17 0.76
N LYS A 37 -10.74 16.52 1.92
CA LYS A 37 -9.63 15.78 2.56
C LYS A 37 -9.66 14.34 2.07
N LYS A 38 -8.51 13.82 1.68
CA LYS A 38 -8.32 12.43 1.27
C LYS A 38 -7.28 11.78 2.17
N ASP A 39 -7.47 10.50 2.41
CA ASP A 39 -6.58 9.62 3.16
C ASP A 39 -6.14 8.52 2.17
N ALA A 40 -4.87 8.11 2.24
CA ALA A 40 -4.46 6.89 1.54
C ALA A 40 -5.18 5.71 2.17
N ASP A 41 -5.49 4.67 1.40
CA ASP A 41 -6.07 3.45 1.93
C ASP A 41 -4.99 2.39 2.19
N PHE A 42 -5.27 1.45 3.11
CA PHE A 42 -4.37 0.32 3.33
C PHE A 42 -4.16 -0.50 2.05
N ALA A 43 -5.17 -0.58 1.20
CA ALA A 43 -5.08 -1.26 -0.09
C ALA A 43 -3.98 -0.65 -0.98
N ASP A 44 -3.79 0.68 -0.96
CA ASP A 44 -2.75 1.34 -1.76
C ASP A 44 -1.34 0.88 -1.33
N ALA A 45 -1.10 0.83 -0.02
CA ALA A 45 0.16 0.34 0.53
C ALA A 45 0.35 -1.17 0.29
N LEU A 46 -0.72 -1.95 0.37
CA LEU A 46 -0.67 -3.40 0.13
C LEU A 46 -0.33 -3.71 -1.33
N ILE A 47 -0.91 -2.98 -2.29
CA ILE A 47 -0.60 -3.12 -3.71
C ILE A 47 0.88 -2.80 -3.97
N LEU A 48 1.42 -1.73 -3.37
CA LEU A 48 2.83 -1.38 -3.47
C LEU A 48 3.74 -2.52 -2.98
N GLU A 49 3.52 -3.00 -1.75
CA GLU A 49 4.37 -4.03 -1.15
C GLU A 49 4.24 -5.38 -1.89
N LYS A 50 3.04 -5.77 -2.33
CA LYS A 50 2.86 -6.99 -3.14
C LYS A 50 3.52 -6.86 -4.52
N SER A 51 3.54 -5.67 -5.11
CA SER A 51 4.27 -5.43 -6.36
C SER A 51 5.77 -5.62 -6.18
N LYS A 52 6.35 -5.07 -5.10
CA LYS A 52 7.76 -5.27 -4.75
C LYS A 52 8.08 -6.75 -4.50
N PHE A 53 7.23 -7.44 -3.74
CA PHE A 53 7.36 -8.87 -3.46
C PHE A 53 7.35 -9.69 -4.75
N HIS A 54 6.38 -9.45 -5.65
CA HIS A 54 6.29 -10.19 -6.90
C HIS A 54 7.49 -9.93 -7.83
N CYS A 55 7.97 -8.69 -7.91
CA CYS A 55 9.22 -8.38 -8.64
C CYS A 55 10.42 -9.13 -8.06
N TYR A 56 10.55 -9.16 -6.73
CA TYR A 56 11.61 -9.91 -6.05
C TYR A 56 11.54 -11.42 -6.36
N GLU A 57 10.38 -12.05 -6.21
CA GLU A 57 10.18 -13.48 -6.48
C GLU A 57 10.41 -13.86 -7.96
N SER A 58 10.04 -12.95 -8.87
CA SER A 58 10.23 -13.14 -10.32
C SER A 58 11.61 -12.69 -10.83
N ASN A 59 12.54 -12.32 -9.93
CA ASN A 59 13.86 -11.82 -10.27
C ASN A 59 13.84 -10.63 -11.25
N SER A 60 12.78 -9.82 -11.17
CA SER A 60 12.51 -8.64 -12.00
C SER A 60 12.74 -7.37 -11.20
N GLN A 61 13.08 -6.28 -11.89
CA GLN A 61 13.27 -4.98 -11.24
C GLN A 61 11.92 -4.32 -10.95
N PHE A 62 11.74 -3.82 -9.73
CA PHE A 62 10.59 -2.96 -9.39
C PHE A 62 10.86 -1.52 -9.85
N GLU A 63 10.21 -1.09 -10.94
CA GLU A 63 10.42 0.25 -11.52
C GLU A 63 9.55 1.35 -10.86
N GLY A 64 8.50 0.94 -10.15
CA GLY A 64 7.61 1.82 -9.40
C GLY A 64 6.15 1.41 -9.51
N LEU A 65 5.33 1.98 -8.64
CA LEU A 65 3.87 1.91 -8.74
C LEU A 65 3.37 3.31 -9.14
N TYR A 66 2.53 3.39 -10.17
CA TYR A 66 1.98 4.66 -10.64
C TYR A 66 0.48 4.72 -10.36
N SER A 67 0.02 5.82 -9.76
CA SER A 67 -1.41 6.01 -9.44
C SER A 67 -1.85 7.43 -9.73
N PHE A 68 -3.03 7.60 -10.32
CA PHE A 68 -3.70 8.89 -10.45
C PHE A 68 -4.38 9.34 -9.15
N ASP A 69 -4.53 8.45 -8.16
CA ASP A 69 -5.06 8.87 -6.87
C ASP A 69 -3.98 9.58 -6.06
N ILE A 70 -4.18 10.88 -5.87
CA ILE A 70 -3.30 11.76 -5.09
C ILE A 70 -3.14 11.26 -3.64
N ALA A 71 -4.14 10.55 -3.10
CA ALA A 71 -4.02 9.95 -1.78
C ALA A 71 -3.01 8.78 -1.76
N ALA A 72 -3.11 7.87 -2.73
CA ALA A 72 -2.18 6.75 -2.88
C ALA A 72 -0.74 7.23 -3.12
N GLN A 73 -0.54 8.37 -3.79
CA GLN A 73 0.77 8.99 -3.99
C GLN A 73 1.46 9.43 -2.68
N GLN A 74 0.75 9.43 -1.53
CA GLN A 74 1.38 9.64 -0.21
C GLN A 74 2.16 8.42 0.27
N VAL A 75 1.87 7.23 -0.24
CA VAL A 75 2.59 6.01 0.11
C VAL A 75 3.97 6.08 -0.55
N ASN A 76 5.03 5.96 0.26
CA ASN A 76 6.41 6.08 -0.20
C ASN A 76 6.75 4.99 -1.24
N GLY A 77 6.94 5.39 -2.50
CA GLY A 77 7.19 4.48 -3.62
C GLY A 77 6.08 4.50 -4.68
N VAL A 78 4.96 5.17 -4.41
CA VAL A 78 3.93 5.48 -5.41
C VAL A 78 4.26 6.79 -6.10
N LYS A 79 4.26 6.78 -7.43
CA LYS A 79 4.61 7.90 -8.29
C LYS A 79 3.37 8.45 -8.99
N ASN A 80 3.39 9.75 -9.28
CA ASN A 80 2.47 10.34 -10.24
C ASN A 80 2.90 9.90 -11.67
N PRO A 81 1.97 9.46 -12.54
CA PRO A 81 2.24 9.20 -13.95
C PRO A 81 2.84 10.39 -14.70
#